data_AF-A0AAF0RWF1-F1
#
_entry.id   AF-A0AAF0RWF1-F1
#
_cell.length_a   1.000
_cell.length_b   1.000
_cell.length_c   1.000
_cell.angle_alpha   90.00
_cell.angle_beta   90.00
_cell.angle_gamma   90.00
#
_symmetry.space_group_name_H-M   'P 1'
#
loop_
_entity.id
_entity.type
_entity.pdbx_description
1 polymer ?
#
loop_
_entity_poly.entity_id
_entity_poly.type
_entity_poly.pdbx_seq_one_letter_code
_entity_poly.pdbx_strand_id
1 'polypeptide(L)'
;MENLADELRATVPCTRADALLDDLAFWDTMRGFDCLDGDAPTFIRVYAHTASVPQTLVEWDGTFGPERAVTRGANWYVIGTPATVSAVKPPGEAPRTANDLGSPVPLTAEQDYLTTCMLYVSSESQRYVRHPEQRSASADQYGALFPGITAAVHAAVDDLGRSKVTQITDEDRWIAALSVIGPQLKEQCGAAYRMVGDSVRPVDGGRG
;
A
#
# COMPACT_ATOMS: atom_id res chain seq x y z
N MET A 1 4.17 -11.62 9.61
CA MET A 1 4.14 -10.20 9.22
C MET A 1 3.60 -9.33 10.35
N GLU A 2 2.44 -9.66 10.93
CA GLU A 2 1.83 -8.90 12.05
C GLU A 2 2.81 -8.60 13.19
N ASN A 3 3.43 -9.64 13.76
CA ASN A 3 4.40 -9.46 14.85
C ASN A 3 5.57 -8.52 14.51
N LEU A 4 6.10 -8.61 13.28
CA LEU A 4 7.24 -7.78 12.87
C LEU A 4 6.88 -6.30 12.75
N ALA A 5 5.70 -5.98 12.20
CA ALA A 5 5.27 -4.59 12.07
C ALA A 5 5.03 -3.94 13.45
N ASP A 6 4.42 -4.68 14.38
CA ASP A 6 4.20 -4.22 15.76
C ASP A 6 5.51 -4.11 16.55
N GLU A 7 6.43 -5.05 16.38
CA GLU A 7 7.77 -4.98 16.98
C GLU A 7 8.55 -3.77 16.49
N LEU A 8 8.54 -3.49 15.17
CA LEU A 8 9.17 -2.29 14.62
C LEU A 8 8.50 -1.01 15.17
N ARG A 9 7.16 -0.99 15.25
CA ARG A 9 6.39 0.14 15.80
C ARG A 9 6.78 0.45 17.25
N ALA A 10 7.03 -0.58 18.06
CA ALA A 10 7.45 -0.40 19.44
C ALA A 10 8.84 0.27 19.59
N THR A 11 9.62 0.36 18.51
CA THR A 11 10.95 1.00 18.52
C THR A 11 10.95 2.47 18.11
N VAL A 12 9.82 3.00 17.65
CA VAL A 12 9.72 4.39 17.16
C VAL A 12 8.69 5.20 17.96
N PRO A 13 8.84 6.53 18.04
CA PRO A 13 7.81 7.39 18.60
C PRO A 13 6.51 7.30 17.77
N CYS A 14 5.39 7.02 18.44
CA CYS A 14 4.13 6.72 17.76
C CYS A 14 2.92 7.04 18.66
N THR A 15 2.74 8.31 19.01
CA THR A 15 1.64 8.77 19.87
C THR A 15 0.27 8.44 19.26
N ARG A 16 0.15 8.61 17.95
CA ARG A 16 -0.99 8.14 17.16
C ARG A 16 -0.47 7.24 16.04
N ALA A 17 -1.20 6.15 15.78
CA ALA A 17 -0.88 5.22 14.71
C ALA A 17 -2.09 5.01 13.81
N ASP A 18 -1.94 5.27 12.53
CA ASP A 18 -2.86 4.75 11.53
C ASP A 18 -2.34 3.40 11.06
N ALA A 19 -3.12 2.36 11.32
CA ALA A 19 -2.74 0.99 11.01
C ALA A 19 -3.14 0.65 9.57
N LEU A 20 -2.19 0.19 8.76
CA LEU A 20 -2.44 -0.29 7.40
C LEU A 20 -2.45 -1.81 7.42
N LEU A 21 -3.61 -2.42 7.13
CA LEU A 21 -3.75 -3.88 7.04
C LEU A 21 -3.37 -4.44 5.66
N ASP A 22 -3.23 -3.55 4.68
CA ASP A 22 -2.73 -3.90 3.36
C ASP A 22 -2.27 -2.66 2.59
N ASP A 23 -1.51 -2.89 1.51
CA ASP A 23 -1.11 -1.86 0.57
C ASP A 23 -2.11 -1.79 -0.59
N LEU A 24 -2.92 -0.73 -0.62
CA LEU A 24 -3.90 -0.51 -1.68
C LEU A 24 -3.29 0.12 -2.95
N ALA A 25 -1.97 0.28 -3.01
CA ALA A 25 -1.25 0.77 -4.18
C ALA A 25 -0.31 -0.28 -4.79
N PHE A 26 -0.17 -1.45 -4.16
CA PHE A 26 0.84 -2.45 -4.56
C PHE A 26 0.29 -3.89 -4.53
N TRP A 27 0.85 -4.77 -5.37
CA TRP A 27 0.39 -6.15 -5.49
C TRP A 27 0.60 -7.00 -4.23
N ASP A 28 1.67 -6.73 -3.48
CA ASP A 28 2.06 -7.60 -2.37
C ASP A 28 1.27 -7.30 -1.10
N THR A 29 0.98 -8.32 -0.30
CA THR A 29 0.35 -8.13 1.01
C THR A 29 1.30 -7.38 1.94
N MET A 30 0.76 -6.41 2.68
CA MET A 30 1.56 -5.54 3.55
C MET A 30 0.89 -5.35 4.91
N ARG A 31 1.68 -5.25 5.97
CA ARG A 31 1.26 -4.72 7.27
C ARG A 31 2.12 -3.53 7.61
N GLY A 32 1.50 -2.44 8.06
CA GLY A 32 2.23 -1.21 8.32
C GLY A 32 1.53 -0.26 9.27
N PHE A 33 2.25 0.83 9.56
CA PHE A 33 1.78 1.90 10.40
C PHE A 33 2.27 3.25 9.87
N ASP A 34 1.39 4.24 9.93
CA ASP A 34 1.76 5.65 9.84
C ASP A 34 1.71 6.21 11.25
N CYS A 35 2.89 6.35 11.84
CA CYS A 35 3.09 6.89 13.17
C CYS A 35 3.17 8.41 13.10
N LEU A 36 2.22 9.07 13.74
CA LEU A 36 2.11 10.51 13.84
C LEU A 36 2.56 10.93 15.23
N ASP A 37 3.76 11.50 15.31
CA ASP A 37 4.34 12.05 16.53
C ASP A 37 5.03 13.38 16.21
N GLY A 38 4.36 14.49 16.54
CA GLY A 38 4.78 15.83 16.10
C GLY A 38 4.60 16.05 14.59
N ASP A 39 5.48 16.85 14.00
CA ASP A 39 5.36 17.30 12.60
C ASP A 39 6.01 16.33 11.58
N ALA A 40 6.72 15.30 12.04
CA ALA A 40 7.47 14.39 11.17
C ALA A 40 6.91 12.95 11.26
N PRO A 41 6.09 12.52 10.29
CA PRO A 41 5.53 11.17 10.30
C PRO A 41 6.62 10.10 10.12
N THR A 42 6.40 8.95 10.75
CA THR A 42 7.22 7.75 10.57
C THR A 42 6.38 6.65 9.94
N PHE A 43 6.84 6.12 8.81
CA PHE A 43 6.17 5.10 8.03
C PHE A 43 6.85 3.75 8.22
N ILE A 44 6.08 2.75 8.64
CA ILE A 44 6.55 1.37 8.83
C ILE A 44 5.81 0.50 7.85
N ARG A 45 6.54 -0.32 7.09
CA ARG A 45 5.95 -1.26 6.13
C ARG A 45 6.66 -2.61 6.23
N VAL A 46 5.88 -3.68 6.27
CA VAL A 46 6.35 -5.07 6.25
C VAL A 46 5.57 -5.80 5.18
N TYR A 47 6.26 -6.33 4.19
CA TYR A 47 5.70 -7.04 3.04
C TYR A 47 5.85 -8.55 3.20
N ALA A 48 5.02 -9.30 2.47
CA ALA A 48 5.12 -10.76 2.45
C ALA A 48 6.36 -11.22 1.68
N HIS A 49 6.79 -10.48 0.66
CA HIS A 49 7.91 -10.82 -0.19
C HIS A 49 9.05 -9.81 -0.08
N THR A 50 10.29 -10.32 -0.11
CA THR A 50 11.51 -9.50 -0.04
C THR A 50 11.69 -8.61 -1.27
N ALA A 51 11.19 -9.05 -2.42
CA ALA A 51 11.23 -8.28 -3.66
C ALA A 51 10.44 -6.95 -3.57
N SER A 52 9.51 -6.82 -2.64
CA SER A 52 8.60 -5.68 -2.52
C SER A 52 9.26 -4.42 -1.97
N VAL A 53 10.29 -4.56 -1.13
CA VAL A 53 10.94 -3.42 -0.49
C VAL A 53 11.64 -2.50 -1.51
N PRO A 54 12.51 -2.99 -2.41
CA PRO A 54 13.12 -2.11 -3.42
C PRO A 54 12.12 -1.51 -4.40
N GLN A 55 11.02 -2.22 -4.69
CA GLN A 55 9.97 -1.76 -5.60
C GLN A 55 9.22 -0.56 -5.05
N THR A 56 8.88 -0.61 -3.76
CA THR A 56 8.10 0.42 -3.11
C THR A 56 8.97 1.59 -2.67
N LEU A 57 10.24 1.34 -2.31
CA LEU A 57 11.19 2.40 -1.97
C LEU A 57 11.59 3.29 -3.15
N VAL A 58 11.46 2.83 -4.40
CA VAL A 58 11.76 3.67 -5.58
C VAL A 58 10.83 4.88 -5.68
N GLU A 59 9.59 4.77 -5.20
CA GLU A 59 8.62 5.87 -5.17
C GLU A 59 9.02 6.96 -4.18
N TRP A 60 9.88 6.63 -3.22
CA TRP A 60 10.43 7.56 -2.23
C TRP A 60 11.77 8.15 -2.68
N ASP A 61 12.31 7.71 -3.81
CA ASP A 61 13.56 8.23 -4.33
C ASP A 61 13.48 9.76 -4.54
N GLY A 62 14.55 10.46 -4.22
CA GLY A 62 14.59 11.92 -4.19
C GLY A 62 13.88 12.59 -3.01
N THR A 63 13.14 11.85 -2.15
CA THR A 63 12.56 12.41 -0.91
C THR A 63 13.48 12.30 0.31
N PHE A 64 14.54 11.48 0.21
CA PHE A 64 15.51 11.28 1.28
C PHE A 64 16.52 12.44 1.35
N GLY A 65 16.89 12.83 2.57
CA GLY A 65 17.74 13.99 2.82
C GLY A 65 17.91 14.29 4.30
N PRO A 66 18.19 15.55 4.68
CA PRO A 66 18.41 15.94 6.08
C PRO A 66 17.22 15.67 7.00
N GLU A 67 16.01 15.68 6.45
CA GLU A 67 14.75 15.55 7.21
C GLU A 67 14.15 14.15 7.14
N ARG A 68 14.59 13.33 6.18
CA ARG A 68 13.99 12.01 5.91
C ARG A 68 15.06 10.99 5.58
N ALA A 69 15.07 9.90 6.34
CA ALA A 69 15.95 8.75 6.15
C ALA A 69 15.12 7.47 6.04
N VAL A 70 15.79 6.39 5.65
CA VAL A 70 15.21 5.05 5.61
C VAL A 70 16.17 4.04 6.22
N THR A 71 15.60 3.06 6.91
CA THR A 71 16.30 1.81 7.25
C THR A 71 15.44 0.64 6.83
N ARG A 72 16.06 -0.44 6.37
CA ARG A 72 15.35 -1.60 5.85
C ARG A 72 15.98 -2.93 6.25
N GLY A 73 15.14 -3.95 6.29
CA GLY A 73 15.53 -5.35 6.23
C GLY A 73 15.21 -5.94 4.86
N ALA A 74 15.07 -7.27 4.82
CA ALA A 74 14.83 -8.00 3.59
C ALA A 74 13.42 -7.72 3.01
N ASN A 75 12.40 -7.64 3.85
CA ASN A 75 10.99 -7.46 3.48
C ASN A 75 10.28 -6.36 4.30
N TRP A 76 11.03 -5.50 4.98
CA TRP A 76 10.48 -4.40 5.76
C TRP A 76 11.31 -3.13 5.61
N TYR A 77 10.68 -1.98 5.82
CA TYR A 77 11.38 -0.70 5.97
C TYR A 77 10.70 0.21 6.98
N VAL A 78 11.49 1.16 7.50
CA VAL A 78 11.04 2.30 8.29
C VAL A 78 11.58 3.58 7.64
N ILE A 79 10.68 4.51 7.32
CA ILE A 79 11.01 5.85 6.82
C ILE A 79 10.61 6.86 7.89
N GLY A 80 11.47 7.83 8.19
CA GLY A 80 11.18 8.87 9.18
C GLY A 80 12.35 9.84 9.30
N THR A 81 12.43 10.59 10.40
CA THR A 81 13.61 11.45 10.65
C THR A 81 14.89 10.61 10.81
N PRO A 82 16.08 11.16 10.51
CA PRO A 82 17.34 10.45 10.76
C PRO A 82 17.52 9.98 12.20
N ALA A 83 17.05 10.77 13.18
CA ALA A 83 17.08 10.41 14.60
C ALA A 83 16.21 9.16 14.86
N THR A 84 14.97 9.15 14.39
CA THR A 84 14.05 8.00 14.53
C THR A 84 14.62 6.76 13.86
N VAL A 85 15.04 6.89 12.60
CA VAL A 85 15.53 5.77 11.78
C VAL A 85 16.80 5.15 12.37
N SER A 86 17.72 5.96 12.88
CA SER A 86 18.95 5.46 13.52
C SER A 86 18.67 4.67 14.80
N ALA A 87 17.57 5.00 15.51
CA ALA A 87 17.17 4.36 16.76
C ALA A 87 16.38 3.05 16.58
N VAL A 88 15.91 2.73 15.36
CA VAL A 88 15.17 1.50 15.06
C VAL A 88 16.00 0.27 15.43
N LYS A 89 15.42 -0.61 16.25
CA LYS A 89 16.02 -1.88 16.71
C LYS A 89 15.27 -3.06 16.10
N PRO A 90 15.66 -3.57 14.93
CA PRO A 90 14.96 -4.69 14.34
C PRO A 90 15.14 -5.96 15.19
N PRO A 91 14.13 -6.84 15.23
CA PRO A 91 14.24 -8.13 15.91
C PRO A 91 15.30 -9.01 15.24
N GLY A 92 15.89 -9.92 16.02
CA GLY A 92 17.01 -10.75 15.57
C GLY A 92 16.72 -11.62 14.35
N GLU A 93 15.46 -12.04 14.18
CA GLU A 93 15.01 -12.87 13.06
C GLU A 93 14.80 -12.08 11.76
N ALA A 94 14.72 -10.76 11.82
CA ALA A 94 14.54 -9.88 10.66
C ALA A 94 15.55 -8.71 10.68
N PRO A 95 16.87 -9.00 10.60
CA PRO A 95 17.90 -8.00 10.77
C PRO A 95 17.87 -6.92 9.68
N ARG A 96 18.49 -5.78 9.98
CA ARG A 96 18.78 -4.72 8.99
C ARG A 96 19.73 -5.26 7.91
N THR A 97 19.41 -5.05 6.64
CA THR A 97 20.17 -5.66 5.51
C THR A 97 21.15 -4.70 4.82
N ALA A 98 20.90 -3.40 4.75
CA ALA A 98 21.84 -2.40 4.21
C ALA A 98 21.31 -0.97 4.43
N ASN A 99 22.17 0.03 4.21
CA ASN A 99 21.80 1.46 4.22
C ASN A 99 21.44 1.99 2.81
N ASP A 100 21.21 1.12 1.83
CA ASP A 100 20.77 1.48 0.47
C ASP A 100 19.27 1.18 0.26
N LEU A 101 18.70 1.66 -0.86
CA LEU A 101 17.30 1.42 -1.24
C LEU A 101 17.05 0.04 -1.88
N GLY A 102 18.12 -0.66 -2.28
CA GLY A 102 18.07 -1.80 -3.19
C GLY A 102 17.81 -1.38 -4.65
N SER A 103 17.73 -2.38 -5.53
CA SER A 103 17.34 -2.19 -6.93
C SER A 103 16.01 -2.89 -7.19
N PRO A 104 14.99 -2.21 -7.73
CA PRO A 104 13.76 -2.86 -8.15
C PRO A 104 14.04 -3.85 -9.28
N VAL A 105 13.28 -4.95 -9.31
CA VAL A 105 13.28 -5.91 -10.43
C VAL A 105 12.06 -5.65 -11.30
N PRO A 106 12.03 -6.00 -12.59
CA PRO A 106 10.77 -5.91 -13.34
C PRO A 106 9.68 -6.76 -12.69
N LEU A 107 8.46 -6.20 -12.56
CA LEU A 107 7.29 -6.95 -12.11
C LEU A 107 6.92 -8.02 -13.15
N THR A 108 6.42 -9.16 -12.69
CA THR A 108 5.73 -10.09 -13.61
C THR A 108 4.45 -9.45 -14.14
N ALA A 109 3.92 -9.95 -15.25
CA ALA A 109 2.65 -9.45 -15.79
C ALA A 109 1.50 -9.56 -14.77
N GLU A 110 1.49 -10.62 -13.96
CA GLU A 110 0.53 -10.76 -12.86
C GLU A 110 0.72 -9.69 -11.79
N GLN A 111 1.95 -9.43 -11.34
CA GLN A 111 2.23 -8.41 -10.33
C GLN A 111 1.91 -7.00 -10.82
N ASP A 112 2.20 -6.70 -12.09
CA ASP A 112 1.84 -5.42 -12.73
C ASP A 112 0.32 -5.24 -12.81
N TYR A 113 -0.39 -6.29 -13.23
CA TYR A 113 -1.85 -6.32 -13.24
C TYR A 113 -2.45 -6.10 -11.84
N LEU A 114 -1.97 -6.84 -10.84
CA LEU A 114 -2.44 -6.74 -9.46
C LEU A 114 -2.18 -5.35 -8.89
N THR A 115 -1.00 -4.76 -9.15
CA THR A 115 -0.66 -3.39 -8.74
C THR A 115 -1.64 -2.39 -9.35
N THR A 116 -1.90 -2.50 -10.66
CA THR A 116 -2.84 -1.61 -11.36
C THR A 116 -4.28 -1.80 -10.86
N CYS A 117 -4.69 -3.04 -10.60
CA CYS A 117 -5.99 -3.36 -10.03
C CYS A 117 -6.15 -2.76 -8.62
N MET A 118 -5.11 -2.82 -7.79
CA MET A 118 -5.15 -2.23 -6.45
C MET A 118 -5.19 -0.70 -6.50
N LEU A 119 -4.45 -0.05 -7.41
CA LEU A 119 -4.58 1.39 -7.64
C LEU A 119 -6.00 1.78 -8.05
N TYR A 120 -6.65 0.98 -8.90
CA TYR A 120 -8.07 1.15 -9.22
C TYR A 120 -8.96 0.97 -7.99
N VAL A 121 -8.75 -0.08 -7.19
CA VAL A 121 -9.46 -0.33 -5.93
C VAL A 121 -9.36 0.87 -4.99
N SER A 122 -8.15 1.41 -4.79
CA SER A 122 -7.92 2.58 -3.93
C SER A 122 -8.71 3.80 -4.42
N SER A 123 -8.58 4.12 -5.71
CA SER A 123 -9.26 5.25 -6.34
C SER A 123 -10.78 5.11 -6.29
N GLU A 124 -11.30 3.93 -6.66
CA GLU A 124 -12.74 3.65 -6.69
C GLU A 124 -13.33 3.62 -5.28
N SER A 125 -12.60 3.09 -4.28
CA SER A 125 -13.04 3.10 -2.88
C SER A 125 -13.22 4.52 -2.38
N GLN A 126 -12.23 5.38 -2.58
CA GLN A 126 -12.31 6.79 -2.19
C GLN A 126 -13.43 7.53 -2.95
N ARG A 127 -13.55 7.29 -4.25
CA ARG A 127 -14.63 7.86 -5.08
C ARG A 127 -16.01 7.43 -4.59
N TYR A 128 -16.23 6.16 -4.31
CA TYR A 128 -17.51 5.62 -3.86
C TYR A 128 -17.88 6.10 -2.44
N VAL A 129 -16.87 6.27 -1.57
CA VAL A 129 -17.08 6.94 -0.27
C VAL A 129 -17.60 8.37 -0.47
N ARG A 130 -17.01 9.17 -1.37
CA ARG A 130 -17.42 10.57 -1.64
C ARG A 130 -18.76 10.68 -2.38
N HIS A 131 -18.94 9.87 -3.42
CA HIS A 131 -19.99 10.04 -4.43
C HIS A 131 -20.65 8.69 -4.77
N PRO A 132 -21.47 8.14 -3.86
CA PRO A 132 -22.05 6.80 -4.02
C PRO A 132 -23.07 6.71 -5.15
N GLU A 133 -23.80 7.79 -5.38
CA GLU A 133 -24.85 7.85 -6.41
C GLU A 133 -24.29 8.18 -7.79
N GLN A 134 -23.04 8.63 -7.86
CA GLN A 134 -22.39 8.93 -9.14
C GLN A 134 -21.73 7.65 -9.64
N ARG A 135 -22.07 7.23 -10.86
CA ARG A 135 -21.32 6.18 -11.55
C ARG A 135 -20.13 6.82 -12.24
N SER A 136 -18.94 6.24 -12.09
CA SER A 136 -17.76 6.72 -12.82
C SER A 136 -17.96 6.53 -14.32
N ALA A 137 -17.73 7.57 -15.12
CA ALA A 137 -17.76 7.46 -16.58
C ALA A 137 -16.66 6.53 -17.13
N SER A 138 -15.57 6.31 -16.37
CA SER A 138 -14.52 5.35 -16.70
C SER A 138 -14.81 3.92 -16.25
N ALA A 139 -15.91 3.67 -15.53
CA ALA A 139 -16.24 2.37 -14.96
C ALA A 139 -16.33 1.26 -16.02
N ASP A 140 -16.81 1.57 -17.23
CA ASP A 140 -16.98 0.56 -18.28
C ASP A 140 -15.63 0.12 -18.88
N GLN A 141 -14.65 1.02 -18.98
CA GLN A 141 -13.28 0.68 -19.40
C GLN A 141 -12.58 -0.19 -18.35
N TYR A 142 -12.71 0.17 -17.07
CA TYR A 142 -12.15 -0.63 -15.99
C TYR A 142 -12.88 -1.96 -15.78
N GLY A 143 -14.17 -2.05 -16.11
CA GLY A 143 -14.92 -3.31 -16.03
C GLY A 143 -14.42 -4.38 -17.00
N ALA A 144 -13.84 -3.98 -18.14
CA ALA A 144 -13.19 -4.92 -19.07
C ALA A 144 -11.80 -5.38 -18.57
N LEU A 145 -11.04 -4.46 -17.97
CA LEU A 145 -9.70 -4.75 -17.45
C LEU A 145 -9.73 -5.50 -16.11
N PHE A 146 -10.69 -5.16 -15.25
CA PHE A 146 -10.87 -5.66 -13.88
C PHE A 146 -12.29 -6.21 -13.68
N PRO A 147 -12.65 -7.34 -14.32
CA PRO A 147 -13.99 -7.90 -14.24
C PRO A 147 -14.47 -8.10 -12.79
N GLY A 148 -15.61 -7.50 -12.46
CA GLY A 148 -16.25 -7.64 -11.15
C GLY A 148 -15.65 -6.80 -10.01
N ILE A 149 -14.51 -6.14 -10.20
CA ILE A 149 -13.82 -5.42 -9.12
C ILE A 149 -14.61 -4.20 -8.62
N THR A 150 -15.26 -3.43 -9.50
CA THR A 150 -16.09 -2.29 -9.07
C THR A 150 -17.19 -2.72 -8.08
N ALA A 151 -17.89 -3.81 -8.39
CA ALA A 151 -18.94 -4.33 -7.53
C ALA A 151 -18.38 -4.85 -6.20
N ALA A 152 -17.23 -5.52 -6.22
CA ALA A 152 -16.54 -5.98 -5.02
C ALA A 152 -16.09 -4.82 -4.13
N VAL A 153 -15.56 -3.73 -4.71
CA VAL A 153 -15.19 -2.51 -4.00
C VAL A 153 -16.39 -1.90 -3.30
N HIS A 154 -17.51 -1.72 -4.02
CA HIS A 154 -18.72 -1.11 -3.44
C HIS A 154 -19.26 -1.95 -2.28
N ALA A 155 -19.36 -3.27 -2.46
CA ALA A 155 -19.78 -4.17 -1.40
C ALA A 155 -18.85 -4.10 -0.17
N ALA A 156 -17.54 -4.15 -0.38
CA ALA A 156 -16.57 -4.10 0.72
C ALA A 156 -16.61 -2.76 1.47
N VAL A 157 -16.80 -1.65 0.76
CA VAL A 157 -16.94 -0.31 1.35
C VAL A 157 -18.26 -0.16 2.13
N ASP A 158 -19.36 -0.74 1.62
CA ASP A 158 -20.64 -0.75 2.31
C ASP A 158 -20.59 -1.62 3.59
N ASP A 159 -19.96 -2.80 3.53
CA ASP A 159 -19.73 -3.68 4.68
C ASP A 159 -18.82 -3.05 5.74
N LEU A 160 -17.75 -2.37 5.33
CA LEU A 160 -16.90 -1.59 6.23
C LEU A 160 -17.71 -0.49 6.94
N GLY A 161 -18.65 0.11 6.21
CA GLY A 161 -19.49 1.21 6.64
C GLY A 161 -18.90 2.56 6.24
N ARG A 162 -19.40 3.11 5.14
CA ARG A 162 -18.97 4.40 4.56
C ARG A 162 -18.88 5.55 5.56
N SER A 163 -19.82 5.62 6.50
CA SER A 163 -19.85 6.66 7.54
C SER A 163 -18.61 6.66 8.43
N LYS A 164 -17.98 5.50 8.66
CA LYS A 164 -16.74 5.39 9.45
C LYS A 164 -15.57 6.07 8.74
N VAL A 165 -15.49 5.94 7.42
CA VAL A 165 -14.43 6.58 6.62
C VAL A 165 -14.64 8.09 6.58
N THR A 166 -15.88 8.56 6.33
CA THR A 166 -16.17 10.00 6.26
C THR A 166 -16.07 10.74 7.60
N GLN A 167 -16.00 10.03 8.72
CA GLN A 167 -15.72 10.62 10.04
C GLN A 167 -14.26 11.03 10.20
N ILE A 168 -13.36 10.58 9.32
CA ILE A 168 -11.97 10.99 9.29
C ILE A 168 -11.87 12.28 8.46
N THR A 169 -11.68 13.42 9.13
CA THR A 169 -11.62 14.74 8.49
C THR A 169 -10.47 14.90 7.51
N ASP A 170 -9.35 14.21 7.79
CA ASP A 170 -8.16 14.22 6.95
C ASP A 170 -8.27 13.10 5.91
N GLU A 171 -8.47 13.47 4.65
CA GLU A 171 -8.68 12.53 3.54
C GLU A 171 -7.43 11.68 3.26
N ASP A 172 -6.23 12.19 3.53
CA ASP A 172 -4.98 11.43 3.33
C ASP A 172 -4.94 10.19 4.24
N ARG A 173 -5.68 10.22 5.34
CA ARG A 173 -5.80 9.12 6.32
C ARG A 173 -6.91 8.13 5.98
N TRP A 174 -7.70 8.37 4.94
CA TRP A 174 -8.71 7.41 4.49
C TRP A 174 -8.09 6.12 4.00
N ILE A 175 -6.88 6.17 3.42
CA ILE A 175 -6.20 5.00 2.91
C ILE A 175 -5.95 3.95 4.00
N ALA A 176 -5.63 4.39 5.22
CA ALA A 176 -5.47 3.49 6.36
C ALA A 176 -6.81 2.85 6.77
N ALA A 177 -7.89 3.62 6.80
CA ALA A 177 -9.23 3.09 7.09
C ALA A 177 -9.72 2.10 6.03
N LEU A 178 -9.41 2.37 4.75
CA LEU A 178 -9.74 1.50 3.63
C LEU A 178 -8.81 0.30 3.51
N SER A 179 -7.60 0.33 4.06
CA SER A 179 -6.66 -0.79 3.96
C SER A 179 -7.21 -2.13 4.49
N VAL A 180 -8.22 -2.08 5.37
CA VAL A 180 -8.91 -3.24 5.94
C VAL A 180 -9.55 -4.13 4.86
N ILE A 181 -10.05 -3.54 3.76
CA ILE A 181 -10.67 -4.31 2.67
C ILE A 181 -9.64 -4.81 1.64
N GLY A 182 -8.38 -4.39 1.76
CA GLY A 182 -7.30 -4.71 0.83
C GLY A 182 -7.07 -6.20 0.60
N PRO A 183 -6.93 -7.04 1.65
CA PRO A 183 -6.61 -8.45 1.45
C PRO A 183 -7.68 -9.19 0.63
N GLN A 184 -8.95 -8.97 0.95
CA GLN A 184 -10.07 -9.53 0.20
C GLN A 184 -10.08 -9.03 -1.25
N LEU A 185 -9.81 -7.74 -1.48
CA LEU A 185 -9.82 -7.18 -2.83
C LEU A 185 -8.61 -7.61 -3.66
N LYS A 186 -7.45 -7.88 -3.06
CA LYS A 186 -6.31 -8.52 -3.75
C LYS A 186 -6.64 -9.91 -4.24
N GLU A 187 -7.35 -10.71 -3.43
CA GLU A 187 -7.83 -12.02 -3.87
C GLU A 187 -8.76 -11.90 -5.08
N GLN A 188 -9.66 -10.90 -5.08
CA GLN A 188 -10.53 -10.61 -6.22
C GLN A 188 -9.75 -10.13 -7.44
N CYS A 189 -8.75 -9.26 -7.28
CA CYS A 189 -7.85 -8.86 -8.36
C CYS A 189 -7.12 -10.07 -8.95
N GLY A 190 -6.66 -11.02 -8.12
CA GLY A 190 -6.08 -12.28 -8.60
C GLY A 190 -7.08 -13.15 -9.35
N ALA A 191 -8.34 -13.18 -8.92
CA ALA A 191 -9.41 -13.88 -9.65
C ALA A 191 -9.71 -13.22 -11.00
N ALA A 192 -9.76 -11.89 -11.04
CA ALA A 192 -9.94 -11.11 -12.26
C ALA A 192 -8.78 -11.35 -13.24
N TYR A 193 -7.54 -11.34 -12.76
CA TYR A 193 -6.36 -11.68 -13.56
C TYR A 193 -6.50 -13.04 -14.23
N ARG A 194 -6.95 -14.07 -13.50
CA ARG A 194 -7.16 -15.41 -14.07
C ARG A 194 -8.23 -15.46 -15.16
N MET A 195 -9.18 -14.52 -15.16
CA MET A 195 -10.23 -14.44 -16.19
C MET A 195 -9.73 -13.75 -17.47
N VAL A 196 -8.85 -12.76 -17.34
CA VAL A 196 -8.33 -12.00 -18.49
C VAL A 196 -6.98 -12.52 -18.99
N GLY A 197 -6.21 -13.20 -18.13
CA GLY A 197 -4.96 -13.90 -18.42
C GLY A 197 -4.00 -13.11 -19.32
N ASP A 198 -3.41 -13.83 -20.28
CA ASP A 198 -2.42 -13.34 -21.26
C ASP A 198 -2.95 -12.27 -22.24
N SER A 199 -4.24 -11.94 -22.19
CA SER A 199 -4.80 -10.88 -23.06
C SER A 199 -4.43 -9.48 -22.58
N VAL A 200 -4.01 -9.33 -21.31
CA VAL A 200 -3.53 -8.07 -20.76
C VAL A 200 -2.01 -8.02 -20.95
N ARG A 201 -1.56 -7.26 -21.93
CA ARG A 201 -0.14 -6.90 -22.04
C ARG A 201 0.20 -5.84 -20.98
N PRO A 202 1.40 -5.86 -20.39
CA PRO A 202 1.88 -4.75 -19.58
C PRO A 202 1.70 -3.44 -20.36
N VAL A 203 1.30 -2.38 -19.67
CA VAL A 203 1.31 -1.04 -20.27
C VAL A 203 2.78 -0.67 -20.43
N ASP A 204 3.36 -0.93 -21.60
CA ASP A 204 4.71 -0.48 -21.91
C ASP A 204 4.74 1.04 -21.69
N GLY A 205 5.47 1.48 -20.66
CA GLY A 205 5.78 2.89 -20.36
C GLY A 205 6.71 3.51 -21.40
N GLY A 206 6.47 3.23 -22.68
CA GLY A 206 7.14 3.82 -23.81
C GLY A 206 6.86 5.31 -23.85
N ARG A 207 7.82 6.07 -23.30
CA ARG A 207 8.05 7.51 -23.45
C ARG A 207 7.37 8.09 -24.70
N GLY A 208 6.39 8.96 -24.48
CA GLY A 208 6.06 10.07 -25.38
C GLY A 208 6.86 11.29 -24.97
#